data_AF-A0A2H9YPW7-F1
#
_entry.id   AF-A0A2H9YPW7-F1
#
_cell.length_a   1.000
_cell.length_b   1.000
_cell.length_c   1.000
_cell.angle_alpha   90.00
_cell.angle_beta   90.00
_cell.angle_gamma   90.00
#
_symmetry.space_group_name_H-M   'P 1'
#
loop_
_entity.id
_entity.type
_entity.pdbx_description
1 polymer ?
#
loop_
_entity_poly.entity_id
_entity_poly.type
_entity_poly.pdbx_seq_one_letter_code
_entity_poly.pdbx_strand_id
1 'polypeptide(L)'
;MKPIFLLVCIFFLSSSCTAKNYLYYKHTGYEINNKFKKLQGFNIDYEVENGGPIFNNEISIYKVSKAKCIIVSKIDGDSGVYGTETILYFSNAKILEGYRINYSYNFLDGEGSKKINRLNYEKNRKNENLDQLNKELNGYLKYINKKTLKECS
;
A
#
# COMPACT_ATOMS: atom_id res chain seq x y z
N MET A 1 56.64 25.05 24.14
CA MET A 1 56.78 23.75 24.83
C MET A 1 55.47 23.41 25.51
N LYS A 2 54.99 22.18 25.26
CA LYS A 2 53.93 21.45 25.97
C LYS A 2 52.49 22.02 25.94
N PRO A 3 51.70 21.56 24.97
CA PRO A 3 50.27 21.36 25.15
C PRO A 3 50.07 20.06 25.94
N ILE A 4 49.33 20.07 27.04
CA ILE A 4 48.68 18.91 27.70
C ILE A 4 47.87 19.55 28.83
N PHE A 5 46.56 19.69 28.66
CA PHE A 5 45.63 19.38 29.73
C PHE A 5 44.23 19.21 29.11
N LEU A 6 43.65 18.05 29.38
CA LEU A 6 42.28 17.63 29.06
C LEU A 6 41.96 17.27 27.61
N LEU A 7 42.59 16.18 27.17
CA LEU A 7 41.81 15.09 26.55
C LEU A 7 40.86 14.52 27.63
N VAL A 8 39.71 13.99 27.22
CA VAL A 8 38.74 13.20 28.02
C VAL A 8 37.59 14.00 28.65
N CYS A 9 36.61 14.30 27.81
CA CYS A 9 35.17 14.12 28.06
C CYS A 9 34.52 14.26 26.68
N ILE A 10 34.66 13.27 25.78
CA ILE A 10 33.70 12.17 25.70
C ILE A 10 32.30 12.69 25.99
N PHE A 11 31.65 13.19 24.95
CA PHE A 11 30.36 12.72 24.44
C PHE A 11 30.25 13.50 23.12
N PHE A 12 30.82 12.99 22.01
CA PHE A 12 30.03 12.13 21.12
C PHE A 12 28.53 12.28 21.37
N LEU A 13 28.02 13.50 21.15
CA LEU A 13 26.71 13.69 20.57
C LEU A 13 26.82 13.21 19.11
N SER A 14 27.12 11.93 18.93
CA SER A 14 26.49 11.17 17.87
C SER A 14 25.01 11.34 18.16
N SER A 15 24.41 12.35 17.54
CA SER A 15 23.00 12.32 17.19
C SER A 15 22.86 11.15 16.22
N SER A 16 22.98 9.94 16.75
CA SER A 16 22.26 8.78 16.32
C SER A 16 20.81 9.23 16.45
N CYS A 17 20.34 9.90 15.40
CA CYS A 17 18.97 9.71 15.00
C CYS A 17 18.90 8.22 14.70
N THR A 18 18.78 7.39 15.74
CA THR A 18 17.98 6.18 15.66
C THR A 18 16.59 6.74 15.38
N ALA A 19 16.36 7.05 14.09
CA ALA A 19 15.04 7.18 13.56
C ALA A 19 14.39 5.88 14.03
N LYS A 20 13.54 6.03 15.06
CA LYS A 20 12.78 4.94 15.64
C LYS A 20 12.22 4.22 14.44
N ASN A 21 12.58 2.95 14.33
CA ASN A 21 12.05 2.01 13.37
C ASN A 21 10.54 2.23 13.41
N TYR A 22 10.01 3.00 12.46
CA TYR A 22 8.61 3.36 12.47
C TYR A 22 7.93 2.02 12.36
N LEU A 23 7.24 1.60 13.43
CA LEU A 23 6.25 0.56 13.32
C LEU A 23 5.33 1.07 12.21
N TYR A 24 5.55 0.53 11.02
CA TYR A 24 4.91 0.97 9.80
C TYR A 24 3.44 0.65 9.97
N TYR A 25 2.65 1.65 10.41
CA TYR A 25 1.20 1.58 10.33
C TYR A 25 0.85 1.64 8.84
N LYS A 26 1.01 0.49 8.19
CA LYS A 26 0.59 0.22 6.83
C LYS A 26 -0.92 0.38 6.79
N HIS A 27 -1.39 1.48 6.22
CA HIS A 27 -2.81 1.77 6.09
C HIS A 27 -3.55 0.70 5.31
N THR A 28 -4.79 0.39 5.68
CA THR A 28 -5.66 -0.45 4.84
C THR A 28 -6.28 0.39 3.72
N GLY A 29 -6.83 -0.25 2.69
CA GLY A 29 -7.59 0.42 1.63
C GLY A 29 -8.75 1.25 2.20
N TYR A 30 -9.42 0.72 3.23
CA TYR A 30 -10.45 1.46 3.97
C TYR A 30 -9.90 2.75 4.62
N GLU A 31 -8.77 2.68 5.32
CA GLU A 31 -8.15 3.85 5.95
C GLU A 31 -7.68 4.87 4.91
N ILE A 32 -7.10 4.40 3.80
CA ILE A 32 -6.64 5.24 2.69
C ILE A 32 -7.82 5.99 2.08
N ASN A 33 -8.92 5.29 1.82
CA ASN A 33 -10.12 5.89 1.24
C ASN A 33 -10.72 7.01 2.09
N ASN A 34 -10.64 6.88 3.42
CA ASN A 34 -11.15 7.89 4.34
C ASN A 34 -10.18 9.05 4.60
N LYS A 35 -8.87 8.85 4.34
CA LYS A 35 -7.82 9.82 4.66
C LYS A 35 -7.36 10.66 3.47
N PHE A 36 -7.37 10.09 2.27
CA PHE A 36 -6.75 10.69 1.10
C PHE A 36 -7.76 10.98 -0.01
N LYS A 37 -7.47 12.01 -0.82
CA LYS A 37 -8.33 12.37 -1.96
C LYS A 37 -8.18 11.35 -3.08
N LYS A 38 -9.28 10.70 -3.47
CA LYS A 38 -9.33 9.84 -4.66
C LYS A 38 -9.16 10.70 -5.93
N LEU A 39 -8.24 10.28 -6.80
CA LEU A 39 -7.94 10.89 -8.10
C LEU A 39 -8.63 10.16 -9.25
N GLN A 40 -8.63 8.83 -9.19
CA GLN A 40 -9.15 7.97 -10.25
C GLN A 40 -9.58 6.62 -9.66
N GLY A 41 -10.54 5.97 -10.31
CA GLY A 41 -10.81 4.54 -10.11
C GLY A 41 -11.10 3.87 -11.45
N PHE A 42 -10.78 2.59 -11.56
CA PHE A 42 -11.04 1.75 -12.74
C PHE A 42 -10.99 0.28 -12.35
N ASN A 43 -11.54 -0.58 -13.21
CA ASN A 43 -11.51 -2.03 -13.03
C ASN A 43 -10.64 -2.66 -14.09
N ILE A 44 -9.90 -3.70 -13.72
CA ILE A 44 -9.18 -4.57 -14.66
C ILE A 44 -9.45 -6.03 -14.31
N ASP A 45 -9.30 -6.91 -15.28
CA ASP A 45 -9.37 -8.34 -15.04
C ASP A 45 -8.11 -8.81 -14.31
N TYR A 46 -8.28 -9.66 -13.30
CA TYR A 46 -7.22 -10.36 -12.61
C TYR A 46 -7.34 -11.86 -12.88
N GLU A 47 -6.43 -12.35 -13.71
CA GLU A 47 -6.33 -13.77 -14.04
C GLU A 47 -5.45 -14.48 -13.01
N VAL A 48 -5.98 -15.54 -12.40
CA VAL A 48 -5.19 -16.43 -11.56
C VAL A 48 -4.24 -17.25 -12.44
N GLU A 49 -2.99 -17.39 -12.00
CA GLU A 49 -2.00 -18.21 -12.70
C GLU A 49 -2.54 -19.63 -12.97
N ASN A 50 -2.18 -20.19 -14.14
CA ASN A 50 -2.60 -21.52 -14.61
C ASN A 50 -4.07 -21.66 -15.02
N GLY A 51 -4.71 -20.57 -15.50
CA GLY A 51 -6.05 -20.65 -16.12
C GLY A 51 -7.18 -20.80 -15.11
N GLY A 52 -6.98 -20.29 -13.89
CA GLY A 52 -8.03 -20.21 -12.89
C GLY A 52 -9.11 -19.17 -13.22
N PRO A 53 -10.05 -18.92 -12.30
CA PRO A 53 -11.10 -17.92 -12.49
C PRO A 53 -10.52 -16.52 -12.72
N ILE A 54 -11.26 -15.71 -13.48
CA ILE A 54 -10.97 -14.29 -13.68
C ILE A 54 -11.74 -13.49 -12.64
N PHE A 55 -11.03 -12.72 -11.83
CA PHE A 55 -11.61 -11.85 -10.81
C PHE A 55 -11.64 -10.40 -11.26
N ASN A 56 -12.63 -9.64 -10.77
CA ASN A 56 -12.65 -8.20 -10.94
C ASN A 56 -11.65 -7.55 -9.97
N ASN A 57 -10.68 -6.82 -10.50
CA ASN A 57 -9.74 -6.05 -9.71
C ASN A 57 -10.10 -4.56 -9.73
N GLU A 58 -10.62 -4.09 -8.60
CA GLU A 58 -11.01 -2.70 -8.40
C GLU A 58 -9.80 -1.86 -8.01
N ILE A 59 -9.39 -0.96 -8.89
CA ILE A 59 -8.25 -0.07 -8.67
C ILE A 59 -8.75 1.32 -8.28
N SER A 60 -8.17 1.89 -7.23
CA SER A 60 -8.37 3.27 -6.82
C SER A 60 -7.04 3.96 -6.56
N ILE A 61 -6.90 5.19 -7.06
CA ILE A 61 -5.68 6.00 -6.94
C ILE A 61 -5.96 7.20 -6.05
N TYR A 62 -5.08 7.44 -5.10
CA TYR A 62 -5.22 8.49 -4.09
C TYR A 62 -4.01 9.41 -4.05
N LYS A 63 -4.25 10.69 -3.77
CA LYS A 63 -3.23 11.72 -3.58
C LYS A 63 -2.77 11.75 -2.13
N VAL A 64 -1.47 11.54 -1.89
CA VAL A 64 -0.86 11.65 -0.55
C VAL A 64 -0.21 13.01 -0.35
N SER A 65 0.64 13.42 -1.28
CA SER A 65 1.35 14.70 -1.24
C SER A 65 1.76 15.13 -2.65
N LYS A 66 2.47 16.26 -2.81
CA LYS A 66 2.71 16.94 -4.09
C LYS A 66 3.16 16.03 -5.24
N ALA A 67 3.96 14.99 -4.98
CA ALA A 67 4.41 14.01 -5.97
C ALA A 67 4.18 12.54 -5.56
N LYS A 68 3.46 12.29 -4.45
CA LYS A 68 3.25 10.94 -3.92
C LYS A 68 1.79 10.53 -4.02
N CYS A 69 1.57 9.33 -4.52
CA CYS A 69 0.26 8.74 -4.66
C CYS A 69 0.24 7.30 -4.13
N ILE A 70 -0.97 6.80 -3.89
CA ILE A 70 -1.23 5.41 -3.51
C ILE A 70 -2.15 4.79 -4.54
N ILE A 71 -1.84 3.57 -4.98
CA ILE A 71 -2.77 2.66 -5.64
C ILE A 71 -3.27 1.69 -4.58
N VAL A 72 -4.59 1.53 -4.51
CA VAL A 72 -5.26 0.44 -3.81
C VAL A 72 -5.90 -0.42 -4.89
N SER A 73 -5.44 -1.66 -5.01
CA SER A 73 -6.02 -2.71 -5.83
C SER A 73 -6.77 -3.65 -4.92
N LYS A 74 -8.06 -3.88 -5.16
CA LYS A 74 -8.91 -4.72 -4.33
C LYS A 74 -9.50 -5.84 -5.17
N ILE A 75 -9.27 -7.08 -4.73
CA ILE A 75 -9.79 -8.29 -5.37
C ILE A 75 -10.59 -9.06 -4.33
N ASP A 76 -11.90 -9.15 -4.54
CA ASP A 76 -12.76 -10.08 -3.80
C ASP A 76 -12.56 -11.50 -4.38
N GLY A 77 -12.38 -12.50 -3.51
CA GLY A 77 -12.30 -13.90 -3.91
C GLY A 77 -13.65 -14.46 -4.34
N ASP A 78 -13.64 -15.65 -4.93
CA ASP A 78 -14.82 -16.29 -5.56
C ASP A 78 -16.02 -16.46 -4.60
N SER A 79 -15.75 -16.80 -3.34
CA SER A 79 -16.81 -16.92 -2.32
C SER A 79 -17.43 -15.58 -1.93
N GLY A 80 -16.79 -14.46 -2.26
CA GLY A 80 -17.15 -13.13 -1.80
C GLY A 80 -16.98 -12.91 -0.29
N VAL A 81 -16.44 -13.89 0.45
CA VAL A 81 -16.22 -13.84 1.91
C VAL A 81 -14.86 -13.23 2.25
N TYR A 82 -13.86 -13.51 1.42
CA TYR A 82 -12.48 -13.06 1.63
C TYR A 82 -11.99 -12.29 0.40
N GLY A 83 -10.93 -11.52 0.58
CA GLY A 83 -10.26 -10.86 -0.52
C GLY A 83 -8.87 -10.38 -0.15
N THR A 84 -8.22 -9.73 -1.09
CA THR A 84 -6.88 -9.18 -0.92
C THR A 84 -6.84 -7.76 -1.46
N GLU A 85 -6.16 -6.88 -0.73
CA GLU A 85 -5.77 -5.57 -1.22
C GLU A 85 -4.25 -5.57 -1.50
N THR A 86 -3.85 -5.12 -2.69
CA THR A 86 -2.48 -4.64 -2.93
C THR A 86 -2.46 -3.12 -2.77
N ILE A 87 -1.55 -2.62 -1.94
CA ILE A 87 -1.36 -1.20 -1.70
C ILE A 87 0.04 -0.81 -2.16
N LEU A 88 0.12 0.10 -3.15
CA LEU A 88 1.37 0.57 -3.73
C LEU A 88 1.51 2.08 -3.59
N TYR A 89 2.54 2.53 -2.88
CA TYR A 89 2.94 3.93 -2.85
C TYR A 89 3.93 4.17 -3.97
N PHE A 90 3.70 5.21 -4.76
CA PHE A 90 4.53 5.51 -5.92
C PHE A 90 4.68 7.02 -6.12
N SER A 91 5.74 7.38 -6.84
CA SER A 91 6.01 8.74 -7.31
C SER A 91 6.71 8.65 -8.66
N ASN A 92 6.33 9.49 -9.62
CA ASN A 92 6.93 9.52 -10.95
C ASN A 92 6.99 8.13 -11.61
N ALA A 93 5.87 7.38 -11.53
CA ALA A 93 5.76 6.01 -12.04
C ALA A 93 6.79 5.02 -11.46
N LYS A 94 7.36 5.30 -10.29
CA LYS A 94 8.29 4.42 -9.57
C LYS A 94 7.74 4.05 -8.20
N ILE A 95 7.86 2.78 -7.83
CA ILE A 95 7.47 2.31 -6.50
C ILE A 95 8.38 2.90 -5.43
N LEU A 96 7.75 3.33 -4.34
CA LEU A 96 8.41 3.71 -3.10
C LEU A 96 8.31 2.57 -2.09
N GLU A 97 7.11 2.00 -1.95
CA GLU A 97 6.81 0.89 -1.06
C GLU A 97 5.50 0.23 -1.47
N GLY A 98 5.29 -1.02 -1.07
CA GLY A 98 4.03 -1.70 -1.28
C GLY A 98 3.89 -2.95 -0.43
N TYR A 99 2.65 -3.42 -0.30
CA TYR A 99 2.31 -4.60 0.46
C TYR A 99 0.94 -5.12 0.07
N ARG A 100 0.72 -6.40 0.41
CA ARG A 100 -0.57 -7.07 0.29
C ARG A 100 -1.17 -7.30 1.66
N ILE A 101 -2.48 -7.15 1.76
CA ILE A 101 -3.22 -7.43 3.00
C ILE A 101 -4.50 -8.17 2.66
N ASN A 102 -4.68 -9.31 3.32
CA ASN A 102 -5.90 -10.08 3.20
C ASN A 102 -6.97 -9.50 4.13
N TYR A 103 -8.22 -9.66 3.73
CA TYR A 103 -9.36 -9.30 4.57
C TYR A 103 -10.46 -10.34 4.47
N SER A 104 -11.37 -10.30 5.45
CA SER A 104 -12.65 -10.97 5.40
C SER A 104 -13.79 -9.97 5.62
N TYR A 105 -14.96 -10.30 5.04
CA TYR A 105 -16.20 -9.64 5.36
C TYR A 105 -16.80 -10.22 6.65
N ASN A 106 -17.40 -9.35 7.45
CA ASN A 106 -18.36 -9.77 8.46
C ASN A 106 -19.77 -9.69 7.89
N PHE A 107 -20.67 -10.50 8.43
CA PHE A 107 -22.05 -10.59 7.97
C PHE A 107 -22.98 -10.39 9.16
N LEU A 108 -24.18 -9.84 8.93
CA LEU A 108 -25.13 -9.54 10.01
C LEU A 108 -25.64 -10.82 10.69
N ASP A 109 -26.03 -11.82 9.90
CA ASP A 109 -26.69 -13.05 10.37
C ASP A 109 -26.01 -14.32 9.80
N GLY A 110 -24.70 -14.29 9.61
CA GLY A 110 -23.91 -15.38 9.02
C GLY A 110 -23.64 -15.25 7.52
N GLU A 111 -22.81 -16.14 6.99
CA GLU A 111 -22.40 -16.11 5.57
C GLU A 111 -23.61 -16.18 4.63
N GLY A 112 -23.60 -15.36 3.58
CA GLY A 112 -24.73 -15.23 2.64
C GLY A 112 -25.77 -14.17 3.02
N SER A 113 -25.72 -13.63 4.25
CA SER A 113 -26.51 -12.45 4.64
C SER A 113 -25.82 -11.15 4.18
N LYS A 114 -26.38 -9.99 4.55
CA LYS A 114 -25.82 -8.69 4.14
C LYS A 114 -24.44 -8.47 4.76
N LYS A 115 -23.46 -8.14 3.91
CA LYS A 115 -22.11 -7.74 4.33
C LYS A 115 -22.16 -6.49 5.21
N ILE A 116 -21.46 -6.55 6.35
CA ILE A 116 -21.19 -5.39 7.18
C ILE A 116 -20.12 -4.55 6.48
N ASN A 117 -20.32 -3.23 6.41
CA ASN A 117 -19.49 -2.32 5.62
C ASN A 117 -18.06 -2.11 6.17
N ARG A 118 -17.65 -2.91 7.16
CA ARG A 118 -16.34 -2.85 7.80
C ARG A 118 -15.63 -4.19 7.61
N LEU A 119 -14.50 -4.14 6.90
CA LEU A 119 -13.62 -5.28 6.66
C LEU A 119 -12.83 -5.63 7.91
N ASN A 120 -12.60 -6.94 8.10
CA ASN A 120 -11.67 -7.47 9.07
C ASN A 120 -10.34 -7.80 8.38
N TYR A 121 -9.31 -7.03 8.65
CA TYR A 121 -8.01 -7.17 7.99
C TYR A 121 -7.07 -8.10 8.78
N GLU A 122 -6.38 -8.99 8.07
CA GLU A 122 -5.32 -9.78 8.67
C GLU A 122 -4.12 -8.91 9.08
N LYS A 123 -3.29 -9.42 10.00
CA LYS A 123 -2.00 -8.78 10.28
C LYS A 123 -1.16 -8.76 9.01
N ASN A 124 -0.64 -7.58 8.71
CA ASN A 124 0.16 -7.32 7.53
C ASN A 124 1.35 -8.29 7.49
N ARG A 125 1.48 -9.07 6.41
CA ARG A 125 2.64 -9.94 6.20
C ARG A 125 3.80 -9.10 5.62
N LYS A 126 5.01 -9.69 5.62
CA LYS A 126 6.28 -9.03 5.24
C LYS A 126 6.17 -8.23 3.94
N ASN A 127 7.08 -7.26 3.78
CA ASN A 127 7.21 -6.49 2.54
C ASN A 127 7.42 -7.43 1.35
N GLU A 128 6.64 -7.20 0.30
CA GLU A 128 6.68 -7.95 -0.95
C GLU A 128 7.96 -7.68 -1.74
N ASN A 129 8.29 -8.58 -2.66
CA ASN A 129 9.43 -8.41 -3.56
C ASN A 129 9.21 -7.18 -4.47
N LEU A 130 10.17 -6.25 -4.46
CA LEU A 130 10.13 -5.01 -5.24
C LEU A 130 9.93 -5.27 -6.75
N ASP A 131 10.50 -6.34 -7.28
CA ASP A 131 10.36 -6.70 -8.71
C ASP A 131 8.92 -7.08 -9.07
N GLN A 132 8.25 -7.81 -8.18
CA GLN A 132 6.85 -8.18 -8.37
C GLN A 132 5.94 -6.95 -8.27
N LEU A 133 6.17 -6.10 -7.27
CA LEU A 133 5.42 -4.86 -7.14
C LEU A 133 5.62 -3.96 -8.37
N ASN A 134 6.83 -3.85 -8.90
CA ASN A 134 7.11 -3.06 -10.10
C ASN A 134 6.34 -3.59 -11.33
N LYS A 135 6.23 -4.91 -11.49
CA LYS A 135 5.39 -5.51 -12.55
C LYS A 135 3.93 -5.11 -12.39
N GLU A 136 3.39 -5.15 -11.17
CA GLU A 136 2.01 -4.74 -10.87
C GLU A 136 1.79 -3.25 -11.18
N LEU A 137 2.68 -2.36 -10.72
CA LEU A 137 2.60 -0.93 -11.02
C LEU A 137 2.60 -0.69 -12.53
N ASN A 138 3.50 -1.34 -13.28
CA ASN A 138 3.56 -1.23 -14.74
C ASN A 138 2.27 -1.73 -15.42
N GLY A 139 1.61 -2.74 -14.84
CA GLY A 139 0.28 -3.17 -15.27
C GLY A 139 -0.75 -2.05 -15.11
N TYR A 140 -0.82 -1.43 -13.94
CA TYR A 140 -1.79 -0.37 -13.64
C TYR A 140 -1.54 0.91 -14.43
N LEU A 141 -0.26 1.31 -14.60
CA LEU A 141 0.13 2.55 -15.30
C LEU A 141 -0.48 2.68 -16.70
N LYS A 142 -0.73 1.57 -17.39
CA LYS A 142 -1.36 1.53 -18.71
C LYS A 142 -2.78 2.12 -18.73
N TYR A 143 -3.47 2.10 -17.59
CA TYR A 143 -4.87 2.53 -17.45
C TYR A 143 -5.01 3.89 -16.73
N ILE A 144 -3.90 4.46 -16.25
CA ILE A 144 -3.90 5.74 -15.54
C ILE A 144 -3.97 6.89 -16.55
N ASN A 145 -4.91 7.82 -16.35
CA ASN A 145 -5.04 8.96 -17.24
C ASN A 145 -3.90 9.99 -17.03
N LYS A 146 -3.65 10.80 -18.06
CA LYS A 146 -2.57 11.81 -18.04
C LYS A 146 -2.68 12.83 -16.90
N LYS A 147 -3.90 13.18 -16.47
CA LYS A 147 -4.13 14.14 -15.38
C LYS A 147 -3.68 13.52 -14.05
N THR A 148 -4.10 12.30 -13.76
CA THR A 148 -3.69 11.55 -12.58
C THR A 148 -2.18 11.35 -12.55
N LEU A 149 -1.55 10.98 -13.67
CA LEU A 149 -0.09 10.83 -13.73
C LEU A 149 0.65 12.13 -13.40
N LYS A 150 0.20 13.27 -13.92
CA LYS A 150 0.77 14.59 -13.58
C LYS A 150 0.63 14.92 -12.10
N GLU A 151 -0.48 14.51 -11.48
CA GLU A 151 -0.64 14.67 -10.03
C GLU A 151 0.26 13.70 -9.24
N CYS A 152 0.73 12.60 -9.82
CA CYS A 152 1.59 11.63 -9.13
C CYS A 152 3.08 11.76 -9.47
N SER A 153 3.45 12.88 -10.11
CA SER A 153 4.82 13.23 -10.54
C SER A 153 5.40 14.41 -9.77
#